data_AF-A0A2D7DAY5-F1
#
_entry.id   AF-A0A2D7DAY5-F1
#
_cell.length_a   1.000
_cell.length_b   1.000
_cell.length_c   1.000
_cell.angle_alpha   90.00
_cell.angle_beta   90.00
_cell.angle_gamma   90.00
#
_symmetry.space_group_name_H-M   'P 1'
#
loop_
_entity.id
_entity.type
_entity.pdbx_description
1 polymer ?
#
loop_
_entity_poly.entity_id
_entity_poly.type
_entity_poly.pdbx_seq_one_letter_code
_entity_poly.pdbx_strand_id
1 'polypeptide(L)' 'MVGFVTSGGYGHTVDKSLAMALVDSDLAVEGTELGVHIVGVERAATIIPASPYDPAGAVMRA' A
#
# COMPACT_ATOMS: atom_id res chain seq x y z
N MET A 1 0.58 17.46 -4.97
CA MET A 1 0.23 16.05 -5.21
C MET A 1 1.48 15.37 -5.71
N VAL A 2 1.91 14.27 -5.08
CA VAL A 2 3.18 13.57 -5.35
C VAL A 2 2.97 12.19 -5.99
N GLY A 3 1.74 11.92 -6.43
CA GLY A 3 1.30 10.62 -6.93
C GLY A 3 -0.21 10.44 -6.86
N PHE A 4 -0.68 9.25 -7.26
CA PHE A 4 -2.09 8.86 -7.22
C PHE A 4 -2.27 7.37 -7.01
N VAL A 5 -3.36 6.99 -6.33
CA VAL A 5 -3.78 5.60 -6.13
C VAL A 5 -4.39 5.06 -7.42
N THR A 6 -3.93 3.91 -7.88
CA THR A 6 -4.42 3.22 -9.08
C THR A 6 -5.44 2.14 -8.73
N SER A 7 -5.24 1.45 -7.61
CA SER A 7 -6.14 0.41 -7.09
C SER A 7 -6.10 0.39 -5.57
N GLY A 8 -7.16 -0.11 -4.94
CA GLY A 8 -7.23 -0.26 -3.50
C GLY A 8 -8.24 -1.31 -3.07
N GLY A 9 -8.03 -1.89 -1.89
CA GLY A 9 -8.88 -2.94 -1.33
C GLY A 9 -8.53 -3.26 0.11
N TYR A 10 -9.35 -4.07 0.76
CA TYR A 10 -9.09 -4.54 2.12
C TYR A 10 -8.37 -5.90 2.10
N GLY A 11 -7.16 -5.94 2.65
CA GLY A 11 -6.40 -7.16 2.82
C GLY A 11 -6.84 -7.92 4.06
N HIS A 12 -7.81 -8.83 3.92
CA HIS A 12 -8.35 -9.60 5.06
C HIS A 12 -7.30 -10.41 5.82
N THR A 13 -6.28 -10.94 5.14
CA THR A 13 -5.23 -11.74 5.78
C THR A 13 -4.26 -10.91 6.63
N VAL A 14 -4.15 -9.61 6.33
CA VAL A 14 -3.27 -8.68 7.07
C VAL A 14 -4.07 -7.68 7.92
N ASP A 15 -5.40 -7.72 7.85
CA ASP A 15 -6.34 -6.84 8.55
C ASP A 15 -6.04 -5.34 8.36
N LYS A 16 -5.79 -4.95 7.10
CA LYS A 16 -5.47 -3.57 6.70
C LYS A 16 -6.08 -3.20 5.36
N SER A 17 -6.39 -1.91 5.20
CA SER A 17 -6.61 -1.31 3.88
C SER A 17 -5.27 -1.21 3.13
N LEU A 18 -5.24 -1.64 1.88
CA LEU A 18 -4.08 -1.61 1.01
C LEU A 18 -4.39 -0.82 -0.27
N ALA A 19 -3.40 -0.15 -0.81
CA ALA A 19 -3.50 0.60 -2.06
C ALA A 19 -2.23 0.40 -2.90
N MET A 20 -2.40 0.30 -4.21
CA MET A 20 -1.31 0.48 -5.16
C MET A 20 -1.34 1.92 -5.67
N ALA A 21 -0.18 2.55 -5.75
CA ALA A 21 -0.05 3.93 -6.18
C ALA A 21 1.18 4.11 -7.07
N LEU A 22 1.10 5.08 -7.97
CA LEU A 22 2.26 5.64 -8.65
C LEU A 22 2.63 6.92 -7.90
N VAL A 23 3.86 6.99 -7.40
CA VAL A 23 4.40 8.13 -6.65
C VAL A 23 5.76 8.54 -7.22
N ASP A 24 6.21 9.74 -6.88
CA ASP A 24 7.56 10.19 -7.21
C ASP A 24 8.61 9.21 -6.65
N SER A 25 9.66 8.93 -7.42
CA SER A 25 10.59 7.81 -7.16
C SER A 25 11.35 7.94 -5.85
N ASP A 26 11.62 9.18 -5.41
CA ASP A 26 12.28 9.50 -4.14
C ASP A 26 11.37 9.22 -2.92
N LEU A 27 10.06 9.14 -3.12
CA LEU A 27 9.07 8.80 -2.09
C LEU A 27 8.67 7.31 -2.10
N ALA A 28 9.08 6.55 -3.11
CA ALA A 28 8.78 5.12 -3.26
C ALA A 28 9.67 4.21 -2.38
N VAL A 29 10.05 4.69 -1.20
CA VAL A 29 10.94 3.99 -0.26
C VAL A 29 10.12 3.40 0.88
N GLU A 30 10.35 2.14 1.22
CA GLU A 30 9.70 1.47 2.36
C GLU A 30 9.85 2.29 3.66
N GLY A 31 8.77 2.38 4.43
CA GLY A 31 8.69 3.19 5.64
C GLY A 31 8.36 4.67 5.40
N THR A 32 8.37 5.15 4.17
CA THR A 32 7.97 6.54 3.87
C THR A 32 6.51 6.77 4.26
N GLU A 33 6.26 7.78 5.08
CA GLU A 33 4.93 8.21 5.48
C GLU A 33 4.35 9.19 4.46
N LEU A 34 3.09 8.98 4.08
CA LEU A 34 2.35 9.79 3.11
C LEU A 34 0.93 10.05 3.60
N GLY A 35 0.31 11.10 3.08
CA GLY A 35 -1.13 11.35 3.21
C GLY A 35 -1.89 10.88 1.97
N VAL A 36 -2.97 10.14 2.16
CA VAL A 36 -3.91 9.75 1.09
C VAL A 36 -5.31 10.26 1.40
N HIS A 37 -5.99 10.82 0.40
CA HIS A 37 -7.38 11.23 0.56
C HIS A 37 -8.32 10.07 0.20
N ILE A 38 -9.14 9.65 1.16
CA ILE A 38 -10.20 8.65 0.98
C ILE A 38 -11.55 9.36 1.16
N VAL A 39 -12.30 9.51 0.06
CA VAL A 39 -13.60 10.20 0.04
C VAL A 39 -13.49 11.61 0.68
N GLY A 40 -12.45 12.36 0.31
CA GLY A 40 -12.21 13.72 0.79
C GLY A 40 -11.62 13.82 2.21
N VAL A 41 -11.38 12.71 2.90
CA VAL A 41 -10.74 12.69 4.22
C VAL A 41 -9.29 12.24 4.08
N GLU A 42 -8.36 13.08 4.53
CA GLU A 42 -6.94 12.70 4.59
C GLU A 42 -6.72 11.60 5.64
N ARG A 43 -5.97 10.57 5.25
CA ARG A 43 -5.60 9.42 6.06
C ARG A 43 -4.10 9.18 5.92
N ALA A 44 -3.44 8.86 7.02
CA ALA A 44 -2.04 8.44 6.99
C ALA A 44 -1.91 7.10 6.25
N ALA A 45 -0.86 7.00 5.44
CA ALA A 45 -0.44 5.80 4.73
C ALA A 45 1.08 5.66 4.85
N THR A 46 1.57 4.43 4.73
CA THR A 46 3.00 4.14 4.77
C THR A 46 3.34 3.25 3.59
N ILE A 47 4.44 3.55 2.90
CA ILE A 47 4.98 2.64 1.89
C ILE A 47 5.47 1.39 2.60
N ILE A 48 4.94 0.24 2.19
CA ILE A 48 5.27 -1.07 2.75
C ILE A 48 6.04 -1.91 1.73
N PRO A 49 6.72 -2.99 2.15
CA PRO A 49 7.28 -3.95 1.23
C PRO A 49 6.23 -4.50 0.26
N ALA A 50 6.68 -4.92 -0.91
CA ALA A 50 5.84 -5.65 -1.85
C ALA A 50 5.32 -6.95 -1.20
N SER A 51 4.08 -7.31 -1.51
CA SER A 51 3.43 -8.54 -1.02
C SER A 51 3.46 -8.65 0.52
N PRO A 52 2.67 -7.84 1.25
CA PRO A 52 2.63 -7.87 2.72
C PRO A 52 2.16 -9.21 3.30
N TYR A 53 1.57 -10.08 2.48
CA TYR A 53 1.23 -11.45 2.83
C TYR A 53 1.97 -12.42 1.91
N ASP A 54 2.59 -13.44 2.51
CA ASP A 54 3.30 -14.54 1.84
C ASP A 54 4.21 -14.08 0.68
N PRO A 55 5.24 -13.25 0.94
CA PRO A 55 6.13 -12.77 -0.11
C PRO A 55 6.93 -13.90 -0.79
N ALA A 56 7.09 -15.04 -0.12
CA ALA A 56 7.76 -16.23 -0.66
C ALA A 56 6.83 -17.15 -1.46
N GLY A 57 5.51 -16.92 -1.45
CA GLY A 57 4.53 -17.78 -2.13
C GLY A 57 4.42 -19.18 -1.53
N ALA A 58 4.79 -19.37 -0.27
CA ALA A 58 4.84 -20.66 0.40
C ALA A 58 3.45 -21.30 0.57
N VAL A 59 2.36 -20.51 0.62
CA VAL A 59 1.01 -21.03 0.84
C VAL A 59 0.28 -21.38 -0.46
N MET A 60 0.83 -21.08 -1.64
CA MET A 60 0.13 -21.23 -2.92
C MET A 60 -0.19 -22.70 -3.28
N ARG A 61 0.57 -23.67 -2.78
CA ARG A 61 0.47 -25.10 -3.14
C ARG A 61 0.59 -26.04 -1.94
N ALA A 62 0.37 -25.53 -0.73
CA ALA A 62 0.39 -26.33 0.50
C ALA A 62 -0.82 -27.28 0.58
#